data_AF-A0A2R6DP57-F1
#
_entry.id   AF-A0A2R6DP57-F1
#
_cell.length_a   1.000
_cell.length_b   1.000
_cell.length_c   1.000
_cell.angle_alpha   90.00
_cell.angle_beta   90.00
_cell.angle_gamma   90.00
#
_symmetry.space_group_name_H-M   'P 1'
#
loop_
_entity.id
_entity.type
_entity.pdbx_description
1 polymer ?
#
loop_
_entity_poly.entity_id
_entity_poly.type
_entity_poly.pdbx_seq_one_letter_code
_entity_poly.pdbx_strand_id
1 'polypeptide(L)'
;MPAAYALSRMDVPRKTDVGFWILSTRMAPPLAILIPLVGFYFTVGIGQGLVGLTVTHLLITLPLIIWIVKGFIDELPDSLEESAMVDGCNRIQALRTVVFPLVAPGVAAAAFIAFIFSWNNYVLALYLTTGASSTLPIAVSNSVGTYSIQWGQLGAAVIVTILPPIVLSLLIRNYLVAGMTMGAVKG
;
A
#
# COMPACT_ATOMS: atom_id res chain seq x y z
N MET A 1 8.11 -5.55 -2.43
CA MET A 1 8.99 -6.74 -2.46
C MET A 1 10.45 -6.40 -2.79
N PRO A 2 10.83 -5.92 -3.99
CA PRO A 2 12.27 -5.83 -4.34
C PRO A 2 13.06 -4.88 -3.43
N ALA A 3 12.52 -3.70 -3.13
CA ALA A 3 13.17 -2.74 -2.24
C ALA A 3 13.31 -3.26 -0.80
N ALA A 4 12.26 -3.90 -0.27
CA ALA A 4 12.30 -4.52 1.06
C ALA A 4 13.33 -5.64 1.14
N TYR A 5 13.39 -6.48 0.11
CA TYR A 5 14.36 -7.56 0.00
C TYR A 5 15.80 -7.04 -0.12
N ALA A 6 16.06 -6.05 -0.97
CA ALA A 6 17.38 -5.42 -1.07
C ALA A 6 17.81 -4.81 0.27
N LEU A 7 16.91 -4.09 0.94
CA LEU A 7 17.15 -3.54 2.28
C LEU A 7 17.26 -4.59 3.37
N SER A 8 16.90 -5.86 3.14
CA SER A 8 17.02 -6.94 4.14
C SER A 8 18.26 -7.79 3.88
N ARG A 9 18.47 -8.24 2.64
CA ARG A 9 19.46 -9.26 2.27
C ARG A 9 20.68 -8.77 1.50
N MET A 10 20.63 -7.57 0.93
CA MET A 10 21.75 -7.05 0.12
C MET A 10 22.59 -6.05 0.92
N ASP A 11 23.87 -5.98 0.56
CA ASP A 11 24.81 -4.99 1.06
C ASP A 11 24.55 -3.64 0.38
N VAL A 12 23.52 -2.94 0.87
CA VAL A 12 23.20 -1.58 0.44
C VAL A 12 24.07 -0.60 1.23
N PRO A 13 24.86 0.27 0.58
CA PRO A 13 25.63 1.29 1.29
C PRO A 13 24.70 2.21 2.07
N ARG A 14 25.02 2.47 3.35
CA ARG A 14 24.18 3.27 4.28
C ARG A 14 22.74 2.78 4.39
N LYS A 15 22.53 1.46 4.40
CA LYS A 15 21.21 0.79 4.47
C LYS A 15 20.29 1.34 5.57
N THR A 16 20.83 1.68 6.74
CA THR A 16 20.09 2.31 7.85
C THR A 16 19.56 3.69 7.46
N ASP A 17 20.42 4.53 6.89
CA ASP A 17 20.06 5.90 6.50
C ASP A 17 19.08 5.89 5.34
N VAL A 18 19.26 4.99 4.36
CA VAL A 18 18.34 4.80 3.24
C VAL A 18 16.97 4.35 3.74
N GLY A 19 16.93 3.36 4.64
CA GLY A 19 15.68 2.89 5.25
C GLY A 19 14.97 3.99 6.04
N PHE A 20 15.71 4.76 6.84
CA PHE A 20 15.18 5.89 7.59
C PHE A 20 14.66 7.01 6.66
N TRP A 21 15.41 7.33 5.61
CA TRP A 21 15.01 8.33 4.62
C TRP A 21 13.71 7.93 3.91
N ILE A 22 13.59 6.67 3.47
CA ILE A 22 12.35 6.15 2.87
C ILE A 22 11.17 6.35 3.82
N LEU A 23 11.30 5.96 5.09
CA LEU A 23 10.24 6.16 6.07
C LEU A 23 9.91 7.63 6.32
N SER A 24 10.92 8.49 6.35
CA SER A 24 10.75 9.92 6.65
C SER A 24 9.87 10.63 5.62
N THR A 25 9.83 10.17 4.36
CA THR A 25 8.96 10.76 3.34
C THR A 25 7.48 10.60 3.69
N ARG A 26 7.12 9.64 4.56
CA ARG A 26 5.73 9.45 5.03
C ARG A 26 5.29 10.52 6.03
N MET A 27 6.24 11.20 6.69
CA MET A 27 5.97 12.26 7.68
C MET A 27 5.55 13.57 7.01
N ALA A 28 5.79 13.71 5.70
CA ALA A 28 5.35 14.87 4.95
C ALA A 28 3.81 14.95 4.90
N PRO A 29 3.21 16.13 5.17
CA PRO A 29 1.77 16.30 5.06
C PRO A 29 1.31 16.01 3.62
N PRO A 30 0.35 15.11 3.38
CA PRO A 30 -0.10 14.77 2.02
C PRO A 30 -0.56 16.00 1.22
N LEU A 31 -1.19 16.97 1.89
CA LEU A 31 -1.64 18.23 1.29
C LEU A 31 -0.48 19.12 0.81
N ALA A 32 0.67 19.07 1.46
CA ALA A 32 1.84 19.86 1.06
C ALA A 32 2.44 19.37 -0.26
N ILE A 33 2.35 18.05 -0.52
CA ILE A 33 2.83 17.42 -1.75
C ILE A 33 1.80 17.57 -2.88
N LEU A 34 0.52 17.70 -2.55
CA LEU A 34 -0.57 17.67 -3.52
C LEU A 34 -0.47 18.75 -4.59
N ILE A 35 -0.28 20.02 -4.20
CA ILE A 35 -0.23 21.16 -5.13
C ILE A 35 0.88 21.00 -6.18
N PRO A 36 2.16 20.82 -5.81
CA PRO A 36 3.22 20.66 -6.81
C PRO A 36 3.04 19.39 -7.65
N LEU A 37 2.50 18.32 -7.07
CA LEU A 37 2.27 17.06 -7.78
C LEU A 37 1.17 17.19 -8.85
N VAL A 38 0.06 17.86 -8.52
CA VAL A 38 -1.02 18.15 -9.48
C VAL A 38 -0.48 19.00 -10.63
N GLY A 39 0.30 20.04 -10.32
CA GLY A 39 0.96 20.86 -11.35
C GLY A 39 1.85 20.03 -12.28
N PHE A 40 2.67 19.14 -11.72
CA PHE A 40 3.49 18.20 -12.49
C PHE A 40 2.65 17.24 -13.35
N TYR A 41 1.54 16.71 -12.84
CA TYR A 41 0.69 15.83 -13.63
C TYR A 41 0.03 16.50 -14.82
N PHE A 42 -0.28 17.80 -14.73
CA PHE A 42 -0.73 18.56 -15.89
C PHE A 42 0.36 18.73 -16.94
N THR A 43 1.62 18.93 -16.54
CA THR A 43 2.72 19.08 -17.52
C THR A 43 3.02 17.79 -18.26
N VAL A 44 2.86 16.63 -17.62
CA VAL A 44 3.08 15.30 -18.26
C VAL A 44 1.81 14.67 -18.82
N GLY A 45 0.66 15.36 -18.76
CA GLY A 45 -0.61 14.92 -19.37
C GLY A 45 -1.35 13.78 -18.66
N ILE A 46 -1.05 13.51 -17.38
CA ILE A 46 -1.75 12.48 -16.57
C ILE A 46 -2.65 13.09 -15.48
N GLY A 47 -2.88 14.40 -15.54
CA GLY A 47 -3.76 15.12 -14.63
C GLY A 47 -5.21 14.66 -14.76
N GLN A 48 -5.96 14.76 -13.64
CA GLN A 48 -7.41 14.54 -13.59
C GLN A 48 -7.89 13.15 -14.08
N GLY A 49 -7.17 12.07 -13.74
CA GLY A 49 -7.58 10.70 -14.05
C GLY A 49 -7.04 9.66 -13.06
N LEU A 50 -7.48 8.41 -13.23
CA LEU A 50 -7.11 7.31 -12.35
C LEU A 50 -5.59 7.05 -12.34
N VAL A 51 -4.88 7.31 -13.44
CA VAL A 51 -3.43 7.11 -13.54
C VAL A 51 -2.68 7.99 -12.52
N GLY A 52 -2.95 9.30 -12.51
CA GLY A 52 -2.33 10.23 -11.55
C GLY A 52 -2.69 9.88 -10.10
N LEU A 53 -3.94 9.48 -9.86
CA LEU A 53 -4.37 9.01 -8.54
C LEU A 53 -3.60 7.75 -8.10
N THR A 54 -3.51 6.73 -8.96
CA THR A 54 -2.80 5.47 -8.68
C THR A 54 -1.33 5.71 -8.40
N VAL A 55 -0.64 6.51 -9.21
CA VAL A 55 0.78 6.85 -9.00
C VAL A 55 0.96 7.55 -7.65
N THR A 56 0.08 8.49 -7.31
CA THR A 56 0.15 9.19 -6.02
C THR A 56 -0.06 8.24 -4.85
N HIS A 57 -1.05 7.35 -4.93
CA HIS A 57 -1.29 6.33 -3.90
C HIS A 57 -0.09 5.40 -3.74
N LEU A 58 0.58 5.00 -4.83
CA LEU A 58 1.82 4.24 -4.76
C LEU A 58 2.90 5.02 -4.01
N LEU A 59 3.17 6.27 -4.40
CA LEU A 59 4.24 7.08 -3.80
C LEU A 59 4.07 7.27 -2.29
N ILE A 60 2.85 7.52 -1.81
CA ILE A 60 2.60 7.76 -0.37
C ILE A 60 2.52 6.48 0.46
N THR A 61 2.14 5.35 -0.14
CA THR A 61 1.98 4.08 0.59
C THR A 61 3.24 3.24 0.59
N LEU A 62 4.03 3.29 -0.49
CA LEU A 62 5.23 2.48 -0.68
C LEU A 62 6.19 2.49 0.52
N PRO A 63 6.55 3.63 1.15
CA PRO A 63 7.45 3.64 2.30
C PRO A 63 7.03 2.71 3.43
N LEU A 64 5.76 2.77 3.81
CA LEU A 64 5.19 1.93 4.87
C LEU A 64 5.19 0.46 4.46
N ILE A 65 4.80 0.16 3.21
CA ILE A 65 4.74 -1.21 2.70
C ILE A 65 6.13 -1.83 2.61
N ILE A 66 7.13 -1.06 2.16
CA ILE A 66 8.53 -1.51 2.14
C ILE A 66 8.98 -1.87 3.56
N TRP A 67 8.64 -1.04 4.54
CA TRP A 67 9.03 -1.26 5.93
C TRP A 67 8.39 -2.50 6.55
N ILE A 68 7.07 -2.67 6.37
CA ILE A 68 6.34 -3.84 6.88
C ILE A 68 6.92 -5.12 6.27
N VAL A 69 7.02 -5.17 4.93
CA VAL A 69 7.53 -6.35 4.22
C VAL A 69 8.99 -6.62 4.60
N LYS A 70 9.81 -5.59 4.78
CA LYS A 70 11.19 -5.74 5.24
C LYS A 70 11.23 -6.43 6.61
N GLY A 71 10.40 -6.01 7.56
CA GLY A 71 10.32 -6.64 8.88
C GLY A 71 10.03 -8.14 8.81
N PHE A 72 9.09 -8.56 7.94
CA PHE A 72 8.81 -9.99 7.72
C PHE A 72 9.99 -10.75 7.08
N ILE A 73 10.74 -10.12 6.18
CA ILE A 73 11.92 -10.77 5.58
C ILE A 73 13.03 -10.90 6.63
N ASP A 74 13.24 -9.88 7.46
CA ASP A 74 14.26 -9.88 8.52
C ASP A 74 14.00 -10.96 9.60
N GLU A 75 12.76 -11.44 9.74
CA GLU A 75 12.43 -12.56 10.65
C GLU A 75 12.90 -13.93 10.14
N LEU A 76 13.09 -14.08 8.83
CA LEU A 76 13.55 -15.34 8.25
C LEU A 76 15.07 -15.50 8.40
N PRO A 77 15.58 -16.68 8.82
CA PRO A 77 17.01 -16.96 8.83
C PRO A 77 17.63 -16.82 7.43
N ASP A 78 18.79 -16.18 7.34
CA ASP A 78 19.55 -16.06 6.08
C ASP A 78 19.90 -17.43 5.48
N SER A 79 20.13 -18.42 6.33
CA SER A 79 20.49 -19.79 5.95
C SER A 79 19.47 -20.48 5.05
N LEU A 80 18.18 -20.10 5.11
CA LEU A 80 17.14 -20.65 4.22
C LEU A 80 17.42 -20.27 2.76
N GLU A 81 17.85 -19.03 2.54
CA GLU A 81 18.15 -18.52 1.22
C GLU A 81 19.51 -19.04 0.73
N GLU A 82 20.51 -19.08 1.62
CA GLU A 82 21.84 -19.64 1.32
C GLU A 82 21.77 -21.11 0.90
N SER A 83 20.94 -21.91 1.58
CA SER A 83 20.74 -23.32 1.24
C SER A 83 20.18 -23.47 -0.18
N ALA A 84 19.18 -22.65 -0.54
CA ALA A 84 18.61 -22.66 -1.89
C ALA A 84 19.64 -22.23 -2.96
N MET A 85 20.53 -21.30 -2.62
CA MET A 85 21.61 -20.89 -3.52
C MET A 85 22.68 -21.98 -3.70
N VAL A 86 22.99 -22.74 -2.64
CA VAL A 86 23.85 -23.93 -2.73
C VAL A 86 23.23 -25.00 -3.63
N ASP A 87 21.89 -25.16 -3.60
CA ASP A 87 21.13 -26.05 -4.48
C ASP A 87 21.01 -25.55 -5.94
N GLY A 88 21.67 -24.43 -6.28
CA GLY A 88 21.74 -23.90 -7.63
C GLY A 88 20.73 -22.80 -7.97
N CYS A 89 19.94 -22.32 -7.00
CA CYS A 89 19.12 -21.13 -7.22
C CYS A 89 19.99 -19.88 -7.34
N ASN A 90 19.73 -19.03 -8.33
CA ASN A 90 20.19 -17.66 -8.24
C ASN A 90 19.34 -16.86 -7.25
N ARG A 91 19.81 -15.67 -6.88
CA ARG A 91 19.19 -14.84 -5.84
C ARG A 91 17.71 -14.46 -6.14
N ILE A 92 17.36 -14.20 -7.41
CA ILE A 92 15.97 -13.91 -7.80
C ILE A 92 15.10 -15.16 -7.69
N GLN A 93 15.66 -16.33 -8.04
CA GLN A 93 14.98 -17.61 -7.86
C GLN A 93 14.72 -17.87 -6.38
N ALA A 94 15.73 -17.77 -5.52
CA ALA A 94 15.60 -17.95 -4.07
C ALA A 94 14.56 -16.99 -3.45
N LEU A 95 14.55 -15.72 -3.87
CA LEU A 95 13.51 -14.77 -3.49
C LEU A 95 12.10 -15.26 -3.85
N ARG A 96 11.90 -15.76 -5.08
CA ARG A 96 10.57 -16.16 -5.56
C ARG A 96 10.10 -17.50 -5.02
N THR A 97 11.00 -18.47 -4.85
CA THR A 97 10.65 -19.86 -4.50
C THR A 97 10.73 -20.13 -3.00
N VAL A 98 11.57 -19.41 -2.26
CA VAL A 98 11.78 -19.63 -0.81
C VAL A 98 11.26 -18.45 0.00
N VAL A 99 11.79 -17.25 -0.23
CA VAL A 99 11.49 -16.10 0.62
C VAL A 99 10.04 -15.65 0.47
N PHE A 100 9.57 -15.44 -0.76
CA PHE A 100 8.23 -14.90 -1.03
C PHE A 100 7.10 -15.76 -0.45
N PRO A 101 7.05 -17.10 -0.63
CA PRO A 101 6.01 -17.93 -0.02
C PRO A 101 5.99 -17.86 1.51
N LEU A 102 7.16 -17.78 2.14
CA LEU A 102 7.28 -17.68 3.60
C LEU A 102 6.80 -16.33 4.14
N VAL A 103 7.07 -15.23 3.44
CA VAL A 103 6.60 -13.89 3.83
C VAL A 103 5.24 -13.51 3.22
N ALA A 104 4.62 -14.38 2.42
CA ALA A 104 3.35 -14.10 1.74
C ALA A 104 2.23 -13.60 2.68
N PRO A 105 2.07 -14.11 3.92
CA PRO A 105 1.11 -13.57 4.87
C PRO A 105 1.40 -12.11 5.25
N GLY A 106 2.67 -11.77 5.47
CA GLY A 106 3.10 -10.40 5.75
C GLY A 106 2.88 -9.46 4.56
N VAL A 107 3.11 -9.94 3.34
CA VAL A 107 2.82 -9.19 2.10
C VAL A 107 1.32 -8.97 1.94
N ALA A 108 0.48 -9.97 2.23
CA ALA A 108 -0.97 -9.83 2.19
C ALA A 108 -1.48 -8.80 3.22
N ALA A 109 -0.95 -8.83 4.44
CA ALA A 109 -1.26 -7.83 5.47
C ALA A 109 -0.86 -6.42 5.04
N ALA A 110 0.34 -6.25 4.48
CA ALA A 110 0.80 -4.97 3.96
C ALA A 110 -0.07 -4.48 2.78
N ALA A 111 -0.42 -5.36 1.85
CA ALA A 111 -1.29 -5.04 0.72
C ALA A 111 -2.69 -4.59 1.18
N PHE A 112 -3.23 -5.19 2.23
CA PHE A 112 -4.50 -4.76 2.81
C PHE A 112 -4.43 -3.38 3.45
N ILE A 113 -3.36 -3.10 4.20
CA ILE A 113 -3.13 -1.77 4.75
C ILE A 113 -3.05 -0.74 3.62
N ALA A 114 -2.31 -1.04 2.53
CA ALA A 114 -2.26 -0.18 1.35
C ALA A 114 -3.64 0.03 0.72
N PHE A 115 -4.45 -1.02 0.62
CA PHE A 115 -5.82 -0.94 0.12
C PHE A 115 -6.67 -0.01 0.99
N ILE A 116 -6.66 -0.17 2.32
CA ILE A 116 -7.42 0.69 3.24
C ILE A 116 -7.01 2.16 3.06
N PHE A 117 -5.70 2.43 3.01
CA PHE A 117 -5.19 3.79 2.80
C PHE A 117 -5.64 4.38 1.46
N SER A 118 -5.56 3.60 0.38
CA SER A 118 -5.98 4.03 -0.95
C SER A 118 -7.50 4.22 -1.04
N TRP A 119 -8.28 3.30 -0.48
CA TRP A 119 -9.74 3.29 -0.54
C TRP A 119 -10.34 4.46 0.23
N ASN A 120 -9.78 4.78 1.40
CA ASN A 120 -10.27 5.87 2.26
C ASN A 120 -9.76 7.25 1.83
N ASN A 121 -8.88 7.34 0.84
CA ASN A 121 -8.29 8.63 0.48
C ASN A 121 -9.25 9.48 -0.37
N TYR A 122 -10.04 10.29 0.33
CA TYR A 122 -10.95 11.25 -0.30
C TYR A 122 -10.21 12.44 -0.93
N VAL A 123 -9.25 13.02 -0.19
CA VAL A 123 -8.61 14.28 -0.57
C VAL A 123 -7.87 14.16 -1.90
N LEU A 124 -7.01 13.14 -2.07
CA LEU A 124 -6.27 12.99 -3.32
C LEU A 124 -7.20 12.77 -4.51
N ALA A 125 -8.23 11.94 -4.32
CA ALA A 125 -9.20 11.68 -5.35
C ALA A 125 -9.96 12.96 -5.75
N LEU A 126 -10.35 13.80 -4.78
CA LEU A 126 -11.06 15.06 -5.02
C LEU A 126 -10.31 15.99 -6.00
N TYR A 127 -8.98 16.05 -5.90
CA TYR A 127 -8.16 16.93 -6.74
C TYR A 127 -7.62 16.25 -8.00
N LEU A 128 -7.50 14.93 -8.02
CA LEU A 128 -6.87 14.17 -9.11
C LEU A 128 -7.86 13.43 -10.01
N THR A 129 -9.16 13.48 -9.72
CA THR A 129 -10.19 12.82 -10.54
C THR A 129 -11.33 13.78 -10.87
N THR A 130 -12.01 13.51 -11.98
CA THR A 130 -13.18 14.26 -12.44
C THR A 130 -14.11 13.37 -13.26
N GLY A 131 -15.40 13.72 -13.29
CA GLY A 131 -16.41 13.04 -14.11
C GLY A 131 -16.38 11.53 -13.94
N ALA A 132 -16.14 10.82 -15.05
CA ALA A 132 -16.11 9.34 -15.11
C ALA A 132 -14.99 8.68 -14.28
N SER A 133 -13.97 9.43 -13.85
CA SER A 133 -12.87 8.90 -13.02
C SER A 133 -13.10 9.07 -11.51
N SER A 134 -14.25 9.66 -11.12
CA SER A 134 -14.58 9.90 -9.71
C SER A 134 -14.65 8.59 -8.93
N THR A 135 -14.04 8.57 -7.75
CA THR A 135 -14.08 7.42 -6.86
C THR A 135 -15.42 7.34 -6.11
N LEU A 136 -15.74 6.18 -5.55
CA LEU A 136 -16.97 5.99 -4.75
C LEU A 136 -17.10 7.01 -3.60
N PRO A 137 -16.06 7.30 -2.80
CA PRO A 137 -16.15 8.35 -1.77
C PRO A 137 -16.53 9.73 -2.32
N ILE A 138 -16.05 10.10 -3.52
CA ILE A 138 -16.43 11.36 -4.17
C ILE A 138 -17.89 11.31 -4.60
N ALA A 139 -18.34 10.21 -5.21
CA ALA A 139 -19.73 10.06 -5.63
C ALA A 139 -20.70 10.13 -4.44
N VAL A 140 -20.33 9.53 -3.30
CA VAL A 140 -21.07 9.65 -2.03
C VAL A 140 -21.11 11.10 -1.56
N SER A 141 -19.98 11.81 -1.55
CA SER A 141 -19.92 13.21 -1.14
C SER A 141 -20.77 14.11 -2.05
N ASN A 142 -20.74 13.87 -3.37
CA ASN A 142 -21.53 14.63 -4.35
C ASN A 142 -23.04 14.36 -4.23
N SER A 143 -23.46 13.31 -3.51
CA SER A 143 -24.87 13.03 -3.24
C SER A 143 -25.46 13.91 -2.12
N VAL A 144 -24.62 14.66 -1.41
CA VAL A 144 -25.05 15.67 -0.44
C VAL A 144 -25.40 16.95 -1.20
N GLY A 145 -26.68 17.10 -1.55
CA GLY A 145 -27.18 18.29 -2.23
C GLY A 145 -27.18 19.53 -1.35
N THR A 146 -27.03 20.71 -1.95
CA THR A 146 -26.97 22.00 -1.26
C THR A 146 -28.29 22.37 -0.55
N TYR A 147 -29.43 21.94 -1.10
CA TYR A 147 -30.77 22.32 -0.62
C TYR A 147 -31.53 21.19 0.06
N SER A 148 -31.23 19.93 -0.25
CA SER A 148 -31.84 18.77 0.37
C SER A 148 -30.94 17.56 0.26
N ILE A 149 -30.94 16.73 1.31
CA ILE A 149 -30.18 15.47 1.37
C ILE A 149 -31.15 14.32 1.16
N GLN A 150 -30.89 13.51 0.14
CA GLN A 150 -31.64 12.27 -0.09
C GLN A 150 -31.07 11.16 0.78
N TRP A 151 -31.46 11.12 2.06
CA TRP A 151 -30.92 10.19 3.06
C TRP A 151 -30.96 8.72 2.63
N GLY A 152 -32.00 8.29 1.91
CA GLY A 152 -32.10 6.93 1.38
C GLY A 152 -31.01 6.61 0.34
N GLN A 153 -30.77 7.52 -0.60
CA GLN A 153 -29.73 7.37 -1.62
C GLN A 153 -28.33 7.43 -0.99
N LEU A 154 -28.12 8.37 -0.06
CA LEU A 154 -26.86 8.51 0.66
C LEU A 154 -26.54 7.25 1.48
N GLY A 155 -27.53 6.72 2.21
CA GLY A 155 -27.38 5.48 2.99
C GLY A 155 -27.03 4.28 2.12
N ALA A 156 -27.72 4.10 0.98
CA ALA A 156 -27.39 3.04 0.03
C ALA A 156 -25.97 3.17 -0.52
N ALA A 157 -25.55 4.39 -0.88
CA ALA A 157 -24.21 4.64 -1.41
C ALA A 157 -23.11 4.37 -0.36
N VAL A 158 -23.35 4.71 0.91
CA VAL A 158 -22.44 4.40 2.03
C VAL A 158 -22.32 2.89 2.23
N ILE A 159 -23.42 2.14 2.22
CA ILE A 159 -23.39 0.67 2.34
C ILE A 159 -22.55 0.07 1.21
N VAL A 160 -22.81 0.48 -0.04
CA VAL A 160 -22.05 0.01 -1.21
C VAL A 160 -20.56 0.34 -1.08
N THR A 161 -20.21 1.49 -0.51
CA THR A 161 -18.81 1.92 -0.33
C THR A 161 -18.06 1.13 0.74
N ILE A 162 -18.76 0.63 1.77
CA ILE A 162 -18.15 -0.14 2.87
C ILE A 162 -18.05 -1.63 2.53
N LEU A 163 -18.84 -2.15 1.58
CA LEU A 163 -18.82 -3.56 1.20
C LEU A 163 -17.44 -4.06 0.73
N PRO A 164 -16.69 -3.40 -0.17
CA PRO A 164 -15.41 -3.92 -0.65
C PRO A 164 -14.35 -4.08 0.45
N PRO A 165 -14.14 -3.10 1.37
CA PRO A 165 -13.29 -3.31 2.54
C PRO A 165 -13.70 -4.50 3.40
N ILE A 166 -15.01 -4.71 3.64
CA ILE A 166 -15.51 -5.85 4.42
C ILE A 166 -15.17 -7.16 3.71
N VAL A 167 -15.52 -7.29 2.43
CA VAL A 167 -15.25 -8.51 1.65
C VAL A 167 -13.75 -8.81 1.63
N LEU A 168 -12.91 -7.81 1.36
CA LEU A 168 -11.47 -8.00 1.34
C LEU A 168 -10.94 -8.43 2.70
N SER A 169 -11.39 -7.80 3.79
CA SER A 169 -10.98 -8.17 5.15
C SER A 169 -11.32 -9.62 5.49
N LEU A 170 -12.49 -10.12 5.07
CA LEU A 170 -12.91 -11.50 5.27
C LEU A 170 -12.03 -12.49 4.49
N LEU A 171 -11.64 -12.14 3.26
CA LEU A 171 -10.79 -12.99 2.42
C LEU A 171 -9.37 -13.15 2.98
N ILE A 172 -8.82 -12.09 3.58
CA ILE A 172 -7.43 -12.09 4.04
C ILE A 172 -7.27 -12.37 5.53
N ARG A 173 -8.36 -12.51 6.30
CA ARG A 173 -8.34 -12.59 7.77
C ARG A 173 -7.35 -13.63 8.30
N ASN A 174 -7.21 -14.75 7.59
CA ASN A 174 -6.29 -15.83 7.96
C ASN A 174 -4.82 -15.39 7.85
N TYR A 175 -4.48 -14.56 6.86
CA TYR A 175 -3.15 -13.98 6.69
C TYR A 175 -2.85 -12.89 7.72
N LEU A 176 -3.86 -12.11 8.11
CA LEU A 176 -3.72 -11.11 9.17
C LEU A 176 -3.41 -11.78 10.52
N VAL A 177 -4.12 -12.86 10.86
CA VAL A 177 -3.86 -13.63 12.09
C VAL A 177 -2.46 -14.22 12.08
N ALA A 178 -2.04 -14.86 10.97
CA ALA A 178 -0.71 -15.42 10.83
C ALA A 178 0.42 -14.37 10.97
N GLY A 179 0.22 -13.18 10.38
CA GLY A 179 1.18 -12.07 10.47
C GLY A 179 1.32 -11.51 11.89
N MET A 180 0.24 -11.47 12.67
CA MET A 180 0.29 -11.05 14.08
C MET A 180 0.95 -12.10 14.99
N THR A 181 0.80 -13.39 14.69
CA THR A 181 1.37 -14.45 15.51
C THR A 181 2.90 -14.56 15.39
N MET A 182 3.50 -14.33 14.21
CA MET A 182 4.97 -14.41 14.06
C MET A 182 5.70 -13.31 14.85
N GLY A 183 5.11 -12.11 14.98
CA GLY A 183 5.64 -11.03 15.82
C GLY A 183 5.42 -11.23 17.33
N ALA A 184 4.50 -12.11 17.74
CA ALA A 184 4.13 -12.31 19.14
C ALA A 184 4.94 -13.39 19.88
N VAL A 185 5.67 -14.28 19.18
CA VAL A 185 6.47 -15.37 19.80
C VAL A 185 7.84 -14.90 20.31
N LYS A 186 8.10 -13.58 20.35
CA LYS A 186 9.32 -12.99 20.92
C LYS A 186 9.16 -12.46 22.35
N GLY A 187 8.15 -12.95 23.08
CA GLY A 187 7.94 -12.71 24.52
C GLY A 187 8.34 -13.90 25.36
#